data_AF-A0A8W7P9M5-F1
#
_entry.id   AF-A0A8W7P9M5-F1
#
_cell.length_a   1.000
_cell.length_b   1.000
_cell.length_c   1.000
_cell.angle_alpha   90.00
_cell.angle_beta   90.00
_cell.angle_gamma   90.00
#
_symmetry.space_group_name_H-M   'P 1'
#
loop_
_entity.id
_entity.type
_entity.pdbx_description
1 polymer ?
#
loop_
_entity_poly.entity_id
_entity_poly.type
_entity_poly.pdbx_seq_one_letter_code
_entity_poly.pdbx_strand_id
1 'polypeptide(L)'
;LWALINQTVFVLLSLGTGFYFVMASLTGPGYLRLKWRPAHHSADEQLQFCIVCGGYKAPRSHHCRKCDRCVIKMDHHCPWINNCVGWANHGYFTAFLAFAVLGCIHGTVILGSSLYVGLYRDWYVYYGQLSKVNVKLTVSSLVLCVFNIGLAIGVVLTVGALLVYQVRSILNNRTAIEDWIVEKARFRAERNEQTFVYPYDLGRWSNVKQVINFTCRPVGNGYEWPVVEGCDQYTLTREQLAQKEEKRARTRTYTIVRPATGSWFPLFSQGPSVCLSPPLTDEPRIKLEVDDIVRVTRWRKHWLFGEKLQEPTKKTIPKRVRGWFPRKCAVEYIELDDDDAVVSGVPPIYELANKKDV
;
A
#
# COMPACT_ATOMS: atom_id res chain seq x y z
N LEU A 1 -7.76 20.48 -40.92
CA LEU A 1 -7.81 21.10 -39.57
C LEU A 1 -8.06 20.08 -38.46
N TRP A 2 -9.20 19.38 -38.42
CA TRP A 2 -9.52 18.41 -37.34
C TRP A 2 -8.50 17.28 -37.16
N ALA A 3 -7.96 16.72 -38.25
CA ALA A 3 -6.91 15.72 -38.17
C ALA A 3 -5.64 16.25 -37.46
N LEU A 4 -5.24 17.49 -37.79
CA LEU A 4 -4.11 18.16 -37.14
C LEU A 4 -4.37 18.39 -35.65
N ILE A 5 -5.56 18.85 -35.27
CA ILE A 5 -5.93 19.05 -33.86
C ILE A 5 -5.83 17.72 -33.09
N ASN A 6 -6.43 16.65 -33.62
CA ASN A 6 -6.41 15.34 -32.97
C ASN A 6 -5.00 14.78 -32.83
N GLN A 7 -4.17 14.92 -33.87
CA GLN A 7 -2.77 14.51 -33.86
C GLN A 7 -1.99 15.30 -32.81
N THR A 8 -2.13 16.63 -32.78
CA THR A 8 -1.45 17.49 -31.80
C THR A 8 -1.86 17.13 -30.38
N VAL A 9 -3.17 16.96 -30.11
CA VAL A 9 -3.66 16.55 -28.79
C VAL A 9 -3.09 15.19 -28.39
N PHE A 10 -3.11 14.20 -29.28
CA PHE A 10 -2.56 12.87 -28.98
C PHE A 10 -1.06 12.92 -28.68
N VAL A 11 -0.30 13.67 -29.47
CA VAL A 11 1.15 13.84 -29.27
C VAL A 11 1.42 14.55 -27.93
N LEU A 12 0.69 15.62 -27.61
CA LEU A 12 0.86 16.33 -26.33
C LEU A 12 0.51 15.43 -25.13
N LEU A 13 -0.57 14.65 -25.20
CA LEU A 13 -0.93 13.70 -24.16
C LEU A 13 0.16 12.63 -23.98
N SER A 14 0.66 12.08 -25.09
CA SER A 14 1.72 11.05 -25.08
C SER A 14 3.04 11.58 -24.53
N LEU A 15 3.46 12.78 -24.96
CA LEU A 15 4.65 13.44 -24.44
C LEU A 15 4.49 13.77 -22.95
N GLY A 16 3.30 14.22 -22.54
CA GLY A 16 2.98 14.45 -21.13
C GLY A 16 3.07 13.17 -20.30
N THR A 17 2.50 12.06 -20.77
CA THR A 17 2.63 10.75 -20.12
C THR A 17 4.09 10.37 -19.91
N GLY A 18 4.91 10.46 -20.96
CA GLY A 18 6.34 10.14 -20.88
C GLY A 18 7.09 11.07 -19.92
N PHE A 19 6.87 12.37 -20.02
CA PHE A 19 7.50 13.37 -19.16
C PHE A 19 7.16 13.14 -17.68
N TYR A 20 5.87 13.02 -17.34
CA TYR A 20 5.45 12.83 -15.95
C TYR A 20 5.87 11.48 -15.38
N PHE A 21 5.92 10.43 -16.20
CA PHE A 21 6.48 9.14 -15.81
C PHE A 21 7.95 9.27 -15.40
N VAL A 22 8.75 9.93 -16.24
CA VAL A 22 10.18 10.18 -15.97
C VAL A 22 10.34 11.02 -14.72
N MET A 23 9.59 12.11 -14.59
CA MET A 23 9.65 12.99 -13.41
C MET A 23 9.24 12.27 -12.12
N ALA A 24 8.18 11.45 -12.16
CA ALA A 24 7.76 10.65 -11.00
C ALA A 24 8.82 9.64 -10.57
N SER A 25 9.53 9.05 -11.54
CA SER A 25 10.57 8.05 -11.30
C SER A 25 11.87 8.67 -10.77
N LEU A 26 12.35 9.75 -11.43
CA LEU A 26 13.67 10.33 -11.19
C LEU A 26 13.71 11.38 -10.08
N THR A 27 12.64 12.16 -9.86
CA THR A 27 12.58 13.10 -8.71
C THR A 27 12.63 12.36 -7.39
N GLY A 28 12.05 11.15 -7.38
CA GLY A 28 11.90 10.34 -6.18
C GLY A 28 10.88 10.89 -5.18
N PRO A 29 10.61 10.13 -4.12
CA PRO A 29 9.47 10.38 -3.23
C PRO A 29 9.71 11.46 -2.17
N GLY A 30 10.95 11.93 -2.02
CA GLY A 30 11.40 12.70 -0.86
C GLY A 30 11.75 11.76 0.30
N TYR A 31 13.02 11.40 0.41
CA TYR A 31 13.50 10.59 1.52
C TYR A 31 13.83 11.45 2.73
N LEU A 32 13.48 10.95 3.91
CA LEU A 32 13.95 11.52 5.16
C LEU A 32 15.46 11.31 5.27
N ARG A 33 16.19 12.30 5.81
CA ARG A 33 17.62 12.19 6.12
C ARG A 33 17.85 11.01 7.07
N LEU A 34 18.98 10.31 6.93
CA LEU A 34 19.38 9.31 7.94
C LEU A 34 19.57 10.00 9.29
N LYS A 35 19.22 9.29 10.35
CA LYS A 35 19.30 9.80 11.73
C LYS A 35 18.55 11.12 11.92
N TRP A 36 17.48 11.36 11.14
CA TRP A 36 16.65 12.55 11.31
C TRP A 36 16.07 12.61 12.73
N ARG A 37 15.99 13.83 13.26
CA ARG A 37 15.42 14.16 14.56
C ARG A 37 14.56 15.42 14.43
N PRO A 38 13.50 15.57 15.24
CA PRO A 38 12.74 16.80 15.29
C PRO A 38 13.62 17.97 15.79
N ALA A 39 13.23 19.20 15.48
CA ALA A 39 13.95 20.40 15.92
C ALA A 39 13.91 20.58 17.45
N HIS A 40 12.78 20.20 18.07
CA HIS A 40 12.60 20.24 19.52
C HIS A 40 12.62 18.82 20.09
N HIS A 41 13.51 18.58 21.05
CA HIS A 41 13.67 17.27 21.69
C HIS A 41 12.43 16.76 22.41
N SER A 42 11.53 17.64 22.87
CA SER A 42 10.26 17.26 23.49
C SER A 42 9.35 16.45 22.55
N ALA A 43 9.56 16.54 21.23
CA ALA A 43 8.81 15.76 20.25
C ALA A 43 9.33 14.32 20.09
N ASP A 44 10.51 13.98 20.63
CA ASP A 44 11.12 12.66 20.47
C ASP A 44 10.20 11.55 21.00
N GLU A 45 9.51 11.79 22.13
CA GLU A 45 8.58 10.84 22.77
C GLU A 45 7.27 10.65 21.98
N GLN A 46 6.92 11.62 21.14
CA GLN A 46 5.70 11.59 20.33
C GLN A 46 5.90 10.91 18.98
N LEU A 47 7.15 10.56 18.63
CA LEU A 47 7.53 10.06 17.33
C LEU A 47 7.95 8.60 17.36
N GLN A 48 7.81 7.95 16.20
CA GLN A 48 8.27 6.58 16.04
C GLN A 48 9.72 6.55 15.60
N PHE A 49 10.52 5.71 16.25
CA PHE A 49 11.89 5.47 15.82
C PHE A 49 11.98 4.45 14.67
N CYS A 50 12.85 4.71 13.69
CA CYS A 50 13.22 3.78 12.65
C CYS A 50 14.64 3.27 12.91
N ILE A 51 14.75 2.00 13.30
CA ILE A 51 16.04 1.35 13.60
C ILE A 51 16.96 1.35 12.37
N VAL A 52 16.40 1.02 11.19
CA VAL A 52 17.17 0.92 9.94
C VAL A 52 17.79 2.26 9.53
N CYS A 53 17.01 3.35 9.62
CA CYS A 53 17.51 4.69 9.29
C CYS A 53 18.27 5.36 10.46
N GLY A 54 18.23 4.77 11.66
CA GLY A 54 18.85 5.29 12.88
C GLY A 54 18.28 6.63 13.37
N GLY A 55 17.00 6.92 13.08
CA GLY A 55 16.37 8.21 13.41
C GLY A 55 14.86 8.12 13.59
N TYR A 56 14.25 9.21 14.03
CA TYR A 56 12.79 9.33 14.15
C TYR A 56 12.14 9.43 12.77
N LYS A 57 10.88 9.02 12.70
CA LYS A 57 10.01 9.24 11.55
C LYS A 57 9.33 10.58 11.75
N ALA A 58 9.58 11.54 10.86
CA ALA A 58 8.80 12.77 10.79
C ALA A 58 7.29 12.47 10.62
N PRO A 59 6.39 13.40 10.97
CA PRO A 59 4.97 13.26 10.72
C PRO A 59 4.67 12.82 9.28
N ARG A 60 3.74 11.87 9.12
CA ARG A 60 3.35 11.25 7.84
C ARG A 60 4.44 10.44 7.12
N SER A 61 5.63 10.27 7.71
CA SER A 61 6.71 9.48 7.08
C SER A 61 6.67 8.00 7.48
N HIS A 62 6.98 7.12 6.53
CA HIS A 62 7.03 5.69 6.77
C HIS A 62 8.27 5.06 6.12
N HIS A 63 8.76 3.98 6.73
CA HIS A 63 9.92 3.26 6.21
C HIS A 63 9.47 2.26 5.14
N CYS A 64 9.94 2.45 3.92
CA CYS A 64 9.74 1.52 2.82
C CYS A 64 10.89 0.50 2.82
N ARG A 65 10.57 -0.78 2.99
CA ARG A 65 11.58 -1.85 2.96
C ARG A 65 12.23 -2.05 1.58
N LYS A 66 11.48 -1.79 0.50
CA LYS A 66 12.00 -1.94 -0.87
C LYS A 66 12.99 -0.84 -1.23
N CYS A 67 12.75 0.38 -0.76
CA CYS A 67 13.68 1.50 -0.92
C CYS A 67 14.75 1.58 0.19
N ASP A 68 14.61 0.77 1.25
CA ASP A 68 15.42 0.77 2.47
C ASP A 68 15.57 2.16 3.13
N ARG A 69 14.52 2.98 3.04
CA ARG A 69 14.54 4.39 3.48
C ARG A 69 13.20 4.81 4.04
N CYS A 70 13.24 5.77 4.97
CA CYS A 70 12.04 6.52 5.36
C CYS A 70 11.67 7.50 4.26
N VAL A 71 10.41 7.42 3.82
CA VAL A 71 9.81 8.26 2.78
C VAL A 71 8.86 9.25 3.44
N ILE A 72 8.98 10.52 3.08
CA ILE A 72 8.14 11.62 3.56
C ILE A 72 6.76 11.51 2.90
N LYS A 73 5.67 11.64 3.68
CA LYS A 73 4.28 11.48 3.24
C LYS A 73 4.12 10.23 2.34
N MET A 74 4.63 9.10 2.81
CA MET A 74 4.70 7.88 2.01
C MET A 74 3.30 7.40 1.67
N ASP A 75 2.99 7.29 0.38
CA ASP A 75 1.75 6.69 -0.08
C ASP A 75 1.92 5.18 -0.26
N HIS A 76 2.75 4.78 -1.22
CA HIS A 76 3.05 3.39 -1.47
C HIS A 76 4.40 3.22 -2.18
N HIS A 77 4.86 1.98 -2.30
CA HIS A 77 5.94 1.64 -3.22
C HIS A 77 5.34 1.14 -4.53
N CYS A 78 5.63 1.84 -5.62
CA CYS A 78 5.09 1.54 -6.94
C CYS A 78 6.16 0.82 -7.79
N PRO A 79 5.94 -0.46 -8.14
CA PRO A 79 6.89 -1.19 -8.99
C PRO A 79 7.08 -0.56 -10.37
N TRP A 80 6.06 0.09 -10.91
CA TRP A 80 6.04 0.62 -12.28
C TRP A 80 6.99 1.80 -12.50
N ILE A 81 7.17 2.64 -11.48
CA ILE A 81 8.17 3.73 -11.49
C ILE A 81 9.47 3.33 -10.78
N ASN A 82 9.57 2.05 -10.37
CA ASN A 82 10.66 1.50 -9.55
C ASN A 82 11.04 2.39 -8.34
N ASN A 83 10.03 3.00 -7.71
CA ASN A 83 10.24 3.95 -6.64
C ASN A 83 9.00 4.06 -5.75
N CYS A 84 9.15 4.72 -4.60
CA CYS A 84 8.00 5.13 -3.82
C CYS A 84 7.28 6.32 -4.46
N VAL A 85 5.99 6.41 -4.16
CA VAL A 85 5.19 7.63 -4.29
C VAL A 85 5.13 8.25 -2.90
N GLY A 86 5.56 9.51 -2.80
CA GLY A 86 5.60 10.26 -1.56
C GLY A 86 5.47 11.75 -1.82
N TRP A 87 5.78 12.56 -0.81
CA TRP A 87 5.62 14.02 -0.84
C TRP A 87 6.18 14.66 -2.13
N ALA A 88 7.41 14.34 -2.52
CA ALA A 88 8.10 15.07 -3.58
C ALA A 88 7.65 14.72 -5.01
N ASN A 89 7.05 13.55 -5.23
CA ASN A 89 6.64 13.10 -6.56
C ASN A 89 5.14 12.78 -6.70
N HIS A 90 4.32 13.00 -5.67
CA HIS A 90 2.88 12.68 -5.71
C HIS A 90 2.15 13.42 -6.85
N GLY A 91 2.48 14.70 -7.06
CA GLY A 91 1.94 15.50 -8.17
C GLY A 91 2.31 14.92 -9.53
N TYR A 92 3.61 14.62 -9.76
CA TYR A 92 4.08 14.00 -10.98
C TYR A 92 3.45 12.63 -11.25
N PHE A 93 3.34 11.79 -10.21
CA PHE A 93 2.72 10.48 -10.34
C PHE A 93 1.24 10.59 -10.73
N THR A 94 0.50 11.50 -10.11
CA THR A 94 -0.92 11.70 -10.42
C THR A 94 -1.11 12.26 -11.84
N ALA A 95 -0.26 13.20 -12.26
CA ALA A 95 -0.27 13.73 -13.62
C ALA A 95 0.06 12.64 -14.66
N PHE A 96 1.03 11.77 -14.40
CA PHE A 96 1.33 10.61 -15.24
C PHE A 96 0.09 9.73 -15.48
N LEU A 97 -0.62 9.37 -14.40
CA LEU A 97 -1.84 8.56 -14.50
C LEU A 97 -2.92 9.28 -15.32
N ALA A 98 -3.14 10.56 -15.06
CA ALA A 98 -4.14 11.37 -15.76
C ALA A 98 -3.85 11.46 -17.27
N PHE A 99 -2.61 11.79 -17.65
CA PHE A 99 -2.22 11.90 -19.06
C PHE A 99 -2.28 10.56 -19.78
N ALA A 100 -1.88 9.45 -19.13
CA ALA A 100 -2.00 8.11 -19.70
C ALA A 100 -3.47 7.74 -19.98
N VAL A 101 -4.36 7.97 -19.01
CA VAL A 101 -5.80 7.68 -19.15
C VAL A 101 -6.43 8.55 -20.23
N LEU A 102 -6.17 9.86 -20.22
CA LEU A 102 -6.69 10.78 -21.24
C LEU A 102 -6.19 10.44 -22.65
N GLY A 103 -4.89 10.13 -22.78
CA GLY A 103 -4.28 9.69 -24.04
C GLY A 103 -4.94 8.42 -24.59
N CYS A 104 -5.17 7.42 -23.75
CA CYS A 104 -5.84 6.18 -24.14
C CYS A 104 -7.33 6.37 -24.46
N ILE A 105 -8.06 7.23 -23.73
CA ILE A 105 -9.45 7.59 -24.07
C ILE A 105 -9.49 8.24 -25.47
N HIS A 106 -8.65 9.25 -25.68
CA HIS A 106 -8.56 9.97 -26.96
C HIS A 106 -8.21 9.02 -28.12
N GLY A 107 -7.19 8.18 -27.92
CA GLY A 107 -6.81 7.15 -28.89
C GLY A 107 -7.93 6.15 -29.19
N THR A 108 -8.65 5.69 -28.15
CA THR A 108 -9.79 4.77 -28.32
C THR A 108 -10.90 5.39 -29.15
N VAL A 109 -11.24 6.67 -28.91
CA VAL A 109 -12.26 7.39 -29.68
C VAL A 109 -11.84 7.54 -31.15
N ILE A 110 -10.59 7.92 -31.42
CA ILE A 110 -10.07 8.06 -32.79
C ILE A 110 -10.06 6.72 -33.52
N LEU A 111 -9.52 5.67 -32.89
CA LEU A 111 -9.41 4.34 -33.48
C LEU A 111 -10.79 3.71 -33.68
N GLY A 112 -11.71 3.87 -32.72
CA GLY A 112 -13.09 3.40 -32.83
C GLY A 112 -13.85 4.09 -33.96
N SER A 113 -13.69 5.42 -34.09
CA SER A 113 -14.26 6.18 -35.21
C SER A 113 -13.67 5.74 -36.56
N SER A 114 -12.36 5.51 -36.62
CA SER A 114 -11.67 5.05 -37.83
C SER A 114 -12.10 3.64 -38.23
N LEU A 115 -12.27 2.75 -37.26
CA LEU A 115 -12.78 1.40 -37.46
C LEU A 115 -14.21 1.44 -38.00
N TYR A 116 -15.08 2.25 -37.40
CA TYR A 116 -16.45 2.43 -37.88
C TYR A 116 -16.48 2.92 -39.33
N VAL A 117 -15.80 4.02 -39.64
CA VAL A 117 -15.74 4.55 -41.01
C VAL A 117 -15.19 3.52 -42.00
N GLY A 118 -14.15 2.80 -41.60
CA GLY A 118 -13.53 1.77 -42.44
C GLY A 118 -14.43 0.55 -42.70
N LEU A 119 -15.21 0.10 -41.72
CA LEU A 119 -16.15 -1.01 -41.87
C LEU A 119 -17.38 -0.64 -42.71
N TYR A 120 -17.86 0.60 -42.59
CA TYR A 120 -19.00 1.12 -43.35
C TYR A 120 -18.61 1.83 -44.65
N ARG A 121 -17.38 1.60 -45.14
CA ARG A 121 -16.84 2.30 -46.30
C ARG A 121 -17.71 2.17 -47.55
N ASP A 122 -18.11 0.94 -47.88
CA ASP A 122 -18.88 0.66 -49.10
C ASP A 122 -20.32 1.22 -49.00
N TRP A 123 -20.89 1.23 -47.79
CA TRP A 123 -22.17 1.89 -47.51
C TRP A 123 -22.09 3.39 -47.82
N TYR A 124 -21.01 4.07 -47.40
CA TYR A 124 -20.82 5.49 -47.72
C TYR A 124 -20.64 5.75 -49.22
N VAL A 125 -19.97 4.85 -49.95
CA VAL A 125 -19.85 4.94 -51.41
C VAL A 125 -21.22 4.78 -52.09
N TYR A 126 -21.99 3.77 -51.68
CA TYR A 126 -23.31 3.49 -52.25
C TYR A 126 -24.29 4.65 -52.10
N TYR A 127 -24.31 5.31 -50.93
CA TYR A 127 -25.17 6.48 -50.67
C TYR A 127 -24.53 7.83 -51.07
N GLY A 128 -23.43 7.84 -51.82
CA GLY A 128 -22.82 9.06 -52.35
C GLY A 128 -22.12 9.96 -51.31
N GLN A 129 -21.85 9.47 -50.10
CA GLN A 129 -21.18 10.23 -49.03
C GLN A 129 -19.65 10.16 -49.13
N LEU A 130 -19.10 10.48 -50.30
CA LEU A 130 -17.67 10.32 -50.61
C LEU A 130 -16.72 11.09 -49.67
N SER A 131 -17.18 12.20 -49.08
CA SER A 131 -16.40 12.98 -48.10
C SER A 131 -16.05 12.21 -46.83
N LYS A 132 -16.80 11.14 -46.50
CA LYS A 132 -16.56 10.27 -45.34
C LYS A 132 -15.65 9.08 -45.66
N VAL A 133 -15.34 8.83 -46.93
CA VAL A 133 -14.53 7.69 -47.40
C VAL A 133 -13.04 8.03 -47.29
N ASN A 134 -12.59 8.34 -46.07
CA ASN A 134 -11.21 8.78 -45.79
C ASN A 134 -10.35 7.71 -45.10
N VAL A 135 -10.93 6.57 -44.73
CA VAL A 135 -10.22 5.42 -44.12
C VAL A 135 -10.29 4.22 -45.05
N LYS A 136 -9.14 3.56 -45.24
CA LYS A 136 -9.05 2.26 -45.93
C LYS A 136 -8.45 1.23 -44.97
N LEU A 137 -9.26 0.25 -44.57
CA LEU A 137 -8.80 -0.84 -43.72
C LEU A 137 -8.14 -1.94 -44.56
N THR A 138 -6.81 -2.03 -44.51
CA THR A 138 -6.09 -3.26 -44.84
C THR A 138 -6.22 -4.26 -43.69
N VAL A 139 -5.96 -5.55 -43.95
CA VAL A 139 -5.94 -6.59 -42.89
C VAL A 139 -5.01 -6.20 -41.74
N SER A 140 -3.80 -5.70 -42.06
CA SER A 140 -2.83 -5.26 -41.04
C SER A 140 -3.36 -4.08 -40.20
N SER A 141 -3.92 -3.06 -40.85
CA SER A 141 -4.47 -1.89 -40.15
C SER A 141 -5.67 -2.25 -39.27
N LEU A 142 -6.52 -3.20 -39.70
CA LEU A 142 -7.65 -3.69 -38.92
C LEU A 142 -7.16 -4.42 -37.65
N VAL A 143 -6.23 -5.37 -37.81
CA VAL A 143 -5.65 -6.12 -36.68
C VAL A 143 -5.00 -5.16 -35.68
N LEU A 144 -4.17 -4.23 -36.15
CA LEU A 144 -3.53 -3.24 -35.29
C LEU A 144 -4.55 -2.31 -34.61
N CYS A 145 -5.60 -1.88 -35.31
CA CYS A 145 -6.63 -1.03 -34.74
C CYS A 145 -7.36 -1.73 -33.59
N VAL A 146 -7.86 -2.95 -33.81
CA VAL A 146 -8.56 -3.75 -32.78
C VAL A 146 -7.64 -4.03 -31.59
N PHE A 147 -6.38 -4.41 -31.85
CA PHE A 147 -5.41 -4.67 -30.79
C PHE A 147 -5.13 -3.42 -29.95
N ASN A 148 -4.88 -2.26 -30.57
CA ASN A 148 -4.61 -1.02 -29.86
C ASN A 148 -5.85 -0.51 -29.09
N ILE A 149 -7.06 -0.67 -29.62
CA ILE A 149 -8.29 -0.39 -28.87
C ILE A 149 -8.35 -1.26 -27.62
N GLY A 150 -8.09 -2.56 -27.75
CA GLY A 150 -8.07 -3.50 -26.61
C GLY A 150 -7.07 -3.08 -25.52
N LEU A 151 -5.83 -2.75 -25.91
CA LEU A 151 -4.81 -2.26 -24.98
C LEU A 151 -5.21 -0.93 -24.32
N ALA A 152 -5.73 0.02 -25.11
CA ALA A 152 -6.14 1.33 -24.61
C ALA A 152 -7.29 1.21 -23.61
N ILE A 153 -8.30 0.39 -23.88
CA ILE A 153 -9.38 0.09 -22.93
C ILE A 153 -8.83 -0.54 -21.65
N GLY A 154 -7.90 -1.50 -21.77
CA GLY A 154 -7.23 -2.10 -20.62
C GLY A 154 -6.54 -1.06 -19.73
N VAL A 155 -5.82 -0.11 -20.32
CA VAL A 155 -5.20 1.01 -19.60
C VAL A 155 -6.25 1.91 -18.96
N VAL A 156 -7.30 2.31 -19.69
CA VAL A 156 -8.36 3.17 -19.15
C VAL A 156 -9.04 2.54 -17.94
N LEU A 157 -9.33 1.25 -17.97
CA LEU A 157 -9.97 0.57 -16.85
C LEU A 157 -9.02 0.43 -15.65
N THR A 158 -7.82 -0.10 -15.87
CA THR A 158 -6.89 -0.43 -14.78
C THR A 158 -6.18 0.79 -14.21
N VAL A 159 -5.57 1.61 -15.07
CA VAL A 159 -4.87 2.84 -14.68
C VAL A 159 -5.89 3.92 -14.29
N GLY A 160 -7.08 3.94 -14.91
CA GLY A 160 -8.18 4.82 -14.48
C GLY A 160 -8.69 4.51 -13.08
N ALA A 161 -8.83 3.24 -12.71
CA ALA A 161 -9.17 2.87 -11.32
C ALA A 161 -8.10 3.35 -10.32
N LEU A 162 -6.82 3.24 -10.68
CA LEU A 162 -5.71 3.77 -9.86
C LEU A 162 -5.76 5.30 -9.77
N LEU A 163 -6.07 6.00 -10.87
CA LEU A 163 -6.25 7.45 -10.87
C LEU A 163 -7.40 7.87 -9.95
N VAL A 164 -8.54 7.18 -10.00
CA VAL A 164 -9.69 7.45 -9.10
C VAL A 164 -9.28 7.28 -7.64
N TYR A 165 -8.53 6.23 -7.32
CA TYR A 165 -8.00 6.02 -5.96
C TYR A 165 -7.09 7.17 -5.51
N GLN A 166 -6.15 7.60 -6.37
CA GLN A 166 -5.24 8.71 -6.07
C GLN A 166 -5.98 10.05 -5.94
N VAL A 167 -6.96 10.33 -6.80
CA VAL A 167 -7.80 11.54 -6.69
C VAL A 167 -8.58 11.52 -5.39
N ARG A 168 -9.16 10.37 -4.97
CA ARG A 168 -9.86 10.25 -3.68
C ARG A 168 -8.92 10.47 -2.50
N SER A 169 -7.72 9.90 -2.56
CA SER A 169 -6.64 10.11 -1.58
C SER A 169 -6.30 11.61 -1.44
N ILE A 170 -6.13 12.30 -2.57
CA ILE A 170 -5.84 13.75 -2.60
C ILE A 170 -7.02 14.55 -2.05
N LEU A 171 -8.26 14.26 -2.45
CA LEU A 171 -9.45 14.98 -2.00
C LEU A 171 -9.64 14.93 -0.48
N ASN A 172 -9.23 13.82 0.16
CA ASN A 172 -9.31 13.63 1.61
C ASN A 172 -7.98 13.91 2.33
N ASN A 173 -6.93 14.32 1.59
CA ASN A 173 -5.54 14.48 2.05
C ASN A 173 -5.03 13.32 2.91
N ARG A 174 -5.30 12.09 2.45
CA ARG A 174 -4.89 10.83 3.11
C ARG A 174 -4.09 9.99 2.15
N THR A 175 -2.95 9.50 2.60
CA THR A 175 -2.22 8.43 1.91
C THR A 175 -2.89 7.07 2.13
N ALA A 176 -2.56 6.08 1.31
CA ALA A 176 -3.02 4.70 1.48
C ALA A 176 -2.69 4.13 2.88
N ILE A 177 -1.54 4.51 3.45
CA ILE A 177 -1.15 4.10 4.81
C ILE A 177 -2.04 4.79 5.85
N GLU A 178 -2.30 6.08 5.68
CA GLU A 178 -3.13 6.87 6.59
C GLU A 178 -4.59 6.43 6.57
N ASP A 179 -5.14 6.09 5.40
CA ASP A 179 -6.50 5.56 5.28
C ASP A 179 -6.71 4.35 6.19
N TRP A 180 -5.73 3.44 6.24
CA TRP A 180 -5.79 2.27 7.12
C TRP A 180 -5.64 2.62 8.61
N ILE A 181 -4.84 3.64 8.95
CA ILE A 181 -4.72 4.12 10.35
C ILE A 181 -6.05 4.72 10.80
N VAL A 182 -6.69 5.52 9.95
CA VAL A 182 -7.99 6.17 10.23
C VAL A 182 -9.10 5.13 10.36
N GLU A 183 -9.15 4.16 9.45
CA GLU A 183 -10.12 3.07 9.50
C GLU A 183 -10.05 2.33 10.84
N LYS A 184 -8.84 2.02 11.31
CA LYS A 184 -8.63 1.42 12.63
C LYS A 184 -9.02 2.30 13.80
N ALA A 185 -8.72 3.60 13.71
CA ALA A 185 -9.09 4.54 14.75
C ALA A 185 -10.62 4.61 14.89
N ARG A 186 -11.37 4.55 13.78
CA ARG A 186 -12.84 4.47 13.80
C ARG A 186 -13.35 3.21 14.49
N PHE A 187 -12.80 2.03 14.14
CA PHE A 187 -13.16 0.78 14.83
C PHE A 187 -12.85 0.79 16.34
N ARG A 188 -11.82 1.54 16.77
CA ARG A 188 -11.52 1.73 18.21
C ARG A 188 -12.51 2.69 18.87
N ALA A 189 -12.87 3.76 18.18
CA ALA A 189 -13.85 4.74 18.66
C ALA A 189 -15.21 4.10 18.96
N GLU A 190 -15.66 3.18 18.11
CA GLU A 190 -16.90 2.40 18.33
C GLU A 190 -16.88 1.55 19.61
N ARG A 191 -15.69 1.20 20.13
CA ARG A 191 -15.53 0.37 21.33
C ARG A 191 -15.28 1.18 22.61
N ASN A 192 -14.57 2.30 22.49
CA ASN A 192 -14.05 3.05 23.63
C ASN A 192 -14.63 4.48 23.74
N GLU A 193 -15.60 4.85 22.89
CA GLU A 193 -16.26 6.16 22.84
C GLU A 193 -15.33 7.38 22.60
N GLN A 194 -14.05 7.14 22.30
CA GLN A 194 -13.09 8.20 21.96
C GLN A 194 -13.08 8.45 20.45
N THR A 195 -13.54 9.63 20.04
CA THR A 195 -13.56 10.02 18.64
C THR A 195 -12.19 10.51 18.17
N PHE A 196 -11.62 9.82 17.17
CA PHE A 196 -10.38 10.25 16.52
C PHE A 196 -10.68 11.23 15.38
N VAL A 197 -10.12 12.44 15.47
CA VAL A 197 -10.18 13.46 14.42
C VAL A 197 -8.92 13.37 13.55
N TYR A 198 -9.11 13.22 12.24
CA TYR A 198 -7.99 13.16 11.30
C TYR A 198 -7.42 14.57 11.04
N PRO A 199 -6.11 14.80 11.28
CA PRO A 199 -5.59 16.16 11.38
C PRO A 199 -5.40 16.88 10.05
N TYR A 200 -5.27 16.16 8.93
CA TYR A 200 -4.79 16.75 7.67
C TYR A 200 -5.89 17.04 6.63
N ASP A 201 -7.16 16.81 6.95
CA ASP A 201 -8.27 17.09 6.03
C ASP A 201 -8.72 18.56 6.14
N LEU A 202 -8.15 19.41 5.29
CA LEU A 202 -8.31 20.88 5.30
C LEU A 202 -9.50 21.35 4.43
N GLY A 203 -10.35 20.41 3.98
CA GLY A 203 -11.37 20.64 2.96
C GLY A 203 -10.86 20.40 1.54
N ARG A 204 -11.77 19.93 0.67
CA ARG A 204 -11.43 19.36 -0.66
C ARG A 204 -10.48 20.23 -1.49
N TRP A 205 -10.74 21.54 -1.58
CA TRP A 205 -9.92 22.43 -2.41
C TRP A 205 -8.54 22.69 -1.82
N SER A 206 -8.46 22.92 -0.50
CA SER A 206 -7.21 23.07 0.22
C SER A 206 -6.37 21.80 0.12
N ASN A 207 -7.00 20.62 0.23
CA ASN A 207 -6.37 19.32 0.08
C ASN A 207 -5.79 19.11 -1.33
N VAL A 208 -6.56 19.46 -2.38
CA VAL A 208 -6.08 19.39 -3.77
C VAL A 208 -4.84 20.25 -3.97
N LYS A 209 -4.84 21.50 -3.46
CA LYS A 209 -3.68 22.41 -3.56
C LYS A 209 -2.41 21.89 -2.88
N GLN A 210 -2.50 20.96 -1.93
CA GLN A 210 -1.33 20.34 -1.30
C GLN A 210 -0.55 19.41 -2.25
N VAL A 211 -1.16 18.98 -3.37
CA VAL A 211 -0.56 17.99 -4.29
C VAL A 211 -0.60 18.47 -5.74
N ILE A 212 -1.73 19.02 -6.17
CA ILE A 212 -1.96 19.43 -7.56
C ILE A 212 -1.73 20.93 -7.69
N ASN A 213 -0.71 21.27 -8.45
CA ASN A 213 -0.40 22.62 -8.89
C ASN A 213 0.25 22.56 -10.28
N PHE A 214 0.38 23.70 -10.94
CA PHE A 214 0.88 23.78 -12.32
C PHE A 214 2.28 23.16 -12.51
N THR A 215 3.13 23.20 -11.48
CA THR A 215 4.51 22.70 -11.56
C THR A 215 4.65 21.23 -11.16
N CYS A 216 3.60 20.63 -10.58
CA CYS A 216 3.62 19.33 -9.90
C CYS A 216 4.68 19.19 -8.77
N ARG A 217 5.28 20.31 -8.34
CA ARG A 217 6.24 20.33 -7.22
C ARG A 217 5.51 20.22 -5.88
N PRO A 218 6.15 19.62 -4.87
CA PRO A 218 5.56 19.55 -3.54
C PRO A 218 5.35 20.93 -2.91
N VAL A 219 4.33 21.04 -2.06
CA VAL A 219 4.10 22.21 -1.19
C VAL A 219 4.62 21.92 0.22
N GLY A 220 5.13 22.95 0.90
CA GLY A 220 5.64 22.85 2.27
C GLY A 220 7.09 22.36 2.36
N ASN A 221 7.52 21.99 3.57
CA ASN A 221 8.88 21.48 3.83
C ASN A 221 8.95 19.95 3.96
N GLY A 222 7.80 19.26 3.97
CA GLY A 222 7.69 17.81 4.13
C GLY A 222 7.81 17.32 5.58
N TYR A 223 8.02 18.20 6.56
CA TYR A 223 8.13 17.83 7.97
C TYR A 223 6.95 18.34 8.79
N GLU A 224 6.46 19.53 8.43
CA GLU A 224 5.33 20.20 9.04
C GLU A 224 4.20 20.31 8.03
N TRP A 225 2.98 20.11 8.52
CA TRP A 225 1.79 20.03 7.71
C TRP A 225 0.73 20.96 8.29
N PRO A 226 -0.05 21.65 7.47
CA PRO A 226 -1.23 22.33 7.99
C PRO A 226 -2.17 21.29 8.60
N VAL A 227 -2.72 21.61 9.77
CA VAL A 227 -3.65 20.76 10.52
C VAL A 227 -4.94 21.51 10.81
N VAL A 228 -6.03 20.77 10.98
CA VAL A 228 -7.32 21.32 11.42
C VAL A 228 -7.25 21.77 12.88
N GLU A 229 -8.16 22.65 13.28
CA GLU A 229 -8.29 23.13 14.65
C GLU A 229 -8.49 21.97 15.64
N GLY A 230 -7.86 22.07 16.82
CA GLY A 230 -7.86 21.00 17.83
C GLY A 230 -6.86 19.86 17.56
N CYS A 231 -6.13 19.88 16.44
CA CYS A 231 -5.06 18.93 16.15
C CYS A 231 -3.68 19.59 16.17
N ASP A 232 -2.64 18.76 16.29
CA ASP A 232 -1.24 19.16 16.16
C ASP A 232 -0.49 18.24 15.17
N GLN A 233 0.81 18.52 14.95
CA GLN A 233 1.66 17.76 14.03
C GLN A 233 1.76 16.26 14.34
N TYR A 234 1.50 15.88 15.58
CA TYR A 234 1.73 14.54 16.12
C TYR A 234 0.42 13.80 16.42
N THR A 235 -0.76 14.42 16.25
CA THR A 235 -2.08 13.78 16.49
C THR A 235 -2.19 12.40 15.84
N LEU A 236 -1.90 12.28 14.54
CA LEU A 236 -1.93 10.99 13.83
C LEU A 236 -0.84 10.03 14.36
N THR A 237 0.34 10.55 14.68
CA THR A 237 1.47 9.73 15.15
C THR A 237 1.17 9.11 16.51
N ARG A 238 0.57 9.87 17.43
CA ARG A 238 0.11 9.40 18.74
C ARG A 238 -0.94 8.31 18.59
N GLU A 239 -1.93 8.49 17.71
CA GLU A 239 -2.90 7.42 17.42
C GLU A 239 -2.20 6.17 16.87
N GLN A 240 -1.24 6.32 15.97
CA GLN A 240 -0.48 5.18 15.45
C GLN A 240 0.38 4.49 16.53
N LEU A 241 0.90 5.24 17.51
CA LEU A 241 1.62 4.67 18.67
C LEU A 241 0.66 3.89 19.57
N ALA A 242 -0.50 4.44 19.90
CA ALA A 242 -1.53 3.76 20.68
C ALA A 242 -2.01 2.47 20.00
N GLN A 243 -2.24 2.49 18.68
CA GLN A 243 -2.59 1.28 17.91
C GLN A 243 -1.48 0.21 17.95
N LYS A 244 -0.21 0.62 18.01
CA LYS A 244 0.92 -0.31 18.13
C LYS A 244 1.05 -0.86 19.53
N GLU A 245 0.80 -0.06 20.54
CA GLU A 245 0.76 -0.49 21.93
C GLU A 245 -0.35 -1.51 22.15
N GLU A 246 -1.57 -1.25 21.69
CA GLU A 246 -2.67 -2.22 21.72
C GLU A 246 -2.29 -3.51 20.98
N LYS A 247 -1.62 -3.39 19.83
CA LYS A 247 -1.11 -4.55 19.10
C LYS A 247 -0.04 -5.32 19.90
N ARG A 248 0.84 -4.63 20.63
CA ARG A 248 1.84 -5.26 21.51
C ARG A 248 1.16 -5.95 22.69
N ALA A 249 0.19 -5.31 23.33
CA ALA A 249 -0.57 -5.86 24.45
C ALA A 249 -1.37 -7.13 24.08
N ARG A 250 -1.85 -7.21 22.83
CA ARG A 250 -2.50 -8.42 22.29
C ARG A 250 -1.53 -9.46 21.72
N THR A 251 -0.25 -9.14 21.59
CA THR A 251 0.73 -10.11 21.10
C THR A 251 0.86 -11.20 22.16
N ARG A 252 0.80 -12.46 21.72
CA ARG A 252 0.98 -13.62 22.58
C ARG A 252 2.15 -14.45 22.10
N THR A 253 2.83 -15.08 23.04
CA THR A 253 3.95 -15.96 22.76
C THR A 253 3.43 -17.37 22.60
N TYR A 254 3.92 -18.08 21.59
CA TYR A 254 3.58 -19.47 21.33
C TYR A 254 4.84 -20.29 21.24
N THR A 255 4.80 -21.51 21.79
CA THR A 255 5.83 -22.53 21.55
C THR A 255 5.36 -23.48 20.45
N ILE A 256 6.30 -23.92 19.61
CA ILE A 256 6.02 -24.83 18.51
C ILE A 256 6.13 -26.28 19.00
N VAL A 257 5.02 -27.01 18.94
CA VAL A 257 4.93 -28.42 19.36
C VAL A 257 4.94 -29.40 18.18
N ARG A 258 4.76 -28.89 16.96
CA ARG A 258 4.85 -29.67 15.71
C ARG A 258 5.53 -28.81 14.64
N PRO A 259 6.47 -29.37 13.87
CA PRO A 259 7.20 -28.59 12.87
C PRO A 259 6.27 -27.98 11.82
N ALA A 260 6.53 -26.74 11.46
CA ALA A 260 5.90 -26.05 10.35
C ALA A 260 6.88 -26.01 9.17
N THR A 261 6.48 -26.54 8.02
CA THR A 261 7.39 -26.70 6.87
C THR A 261 7.65 -25.40 6.10
N GLY A 262 6.82 -24.37 6.30
CA GLY A 262 6.82 -23.17 5.45
C GLY A 262 6.20 -23.38 4.05
N SER A 263 5.61 -24.54 3.78
CA SER A 263 4.97 -24.83 2.49
C SER A 263 3.69 -24.02 2.27
N TRP A 264 3.44 -23.63 1.01
CA TRP A 264 2.17 -23.03 0.58
C TRP A 264 1.00 -24.01 0.65
N PHE A 265 1.26 -25.30 0.45
CA PHE A 265 0.26 -26.36 0.41
C PHE A 265 0.66 -27.50 1.35
N PRO A 266 0.50 -27.34 2.67
CA PRO A 266 0.97 -28.31 3.64
C PRO A 266 -0.04 -29.47 3.81
N LEU A 267 -0.57 -30.03 2.72
CA LEU A 267 -1.64 -31.04 2.76
C LEU A 267 -1.23 -32.30 3.54
N PHE A 268 -0.06 -32.86 3.25
CA PHE A 268 0.42 -34.08 3.90
C PHE A 268 0.91 -33.83 5.33
N SER A 269 1.52 -32.69 5.60
CA SER A 269 2.03 -32.34 6.93
C SER A 269 0.96 -31.80 7.88
N GLN A 270 -0.05 -31.11 7.36
CA GLN A 270 -0.97 -30.27 8.12
C GLN A 270 -2.44 -30.44 7.70
N GLY A 271 -2.75 -31.39 6.83
CA GLY A 271 -4.12 -31.80 6.52
C GLY A 271 -4.93 -30.81 5.68
N PRO A 272 -6.14 -31.23 5.28
CA PRO A 272 -6.96 -30.50 4.30
C PRO A 272 -7.46 -29.14 4.82
N SER A 273 -7.84 -29.03 6.10
CA SER A 273 -8.39 -27.77 6.64
C SER A 273 -7.40 -26.60 6.59
N VAL A 274 -6.10 -26.86 6.75
CA VAL A 274 -5.06 -25.83 6.62
C VAL A 274 -4.84 -25.48 5.14
N CYS A 275 -4.84 -26.49 4.28
CA CYS A 275 -4.61 -26.36 2.84
C CYS A 275 -5.75 -25.64 2.11
N LEU A 276 -7.00 -25.85 2.54
CA LEU A 276 -8.21 -25.25 1.96
C LEU A 276 -8.52 -23.85 2.50
N SER A 277 -7.73 -23.35 3.44
CA SER A 277 -7.95 -22.02 4.03
C SER A 277 -6.65 -21.20 4.09
N PRO A 278 -5.88 -21.07 2.99
CA PRO A 278 -4.61 -20.36 3.03
C PRO A 278 -4.83 -18.85 3.24
N PRO A 279 -3.88 -18.16 3.90
CA PRO A 279 -3.86 -16.70 3.91
C PRO A 279 -3.67 -16.19 2.47
N LEU A 280 -4.69 -15.56 1.89
CA LEU A 280 -4.60 -14.90 0.58
C LEU A 280 -3.86 -13.55 0.72
N THR A 281 -2.58 -13.64 1.05
CA THR A 281 -1.67 -12.51 1.27
C THR A 281 -0.32 -12.82 0.64
N ASP A 282 0.40 -11.79 0.19
CA ASP A 282 1.78 -11.84 -0.33
C ASP A 282 2.83 -12.12 0.77
N GLU A 283 2.40 -12.21 2.02
CA GLU A 283 3.26 -12.44 3.17
C GLU A 283 3.82 -13.88 3.20
N PRO A 284 5.09 -14.05 3.62
CA PRO A 284 5.78 -15.32 3.53
C PRO A 284 5.22 -16.35 4.53
N ARG A 285 5.48 -17.63 4.24
CA ARG A 285 5.29 -18.74 5.20
C ARG A 285 6.64 -19.06 5.82
N ILE A 286 6.68 -19.29 7.12
CA ILE A 286 7.93 -19.56 7.83
C ILE A 286 8.06 -21.03 8.19
N LYS A 287 9.29 -21.52 8.08
CA LYS A 287 9.69 -22.81 8.61
C LYS A 287 9.97 -22.65 10.11
N LEU A 288 9.43 -23.56 10.91
CA LEU A 288 9.58 -23.59 12.37
C LEU A 288 9.81 -25.03 12.82
N GLU A 289 10.71 -25.20 13.78
CA GLU A 289 11.02 -26.48 14.41
C GLU A 289 10.37 -26.56 15.79
N VAL A 290 10.34 -27.76 16.39
CA VAL A 290 9.83 -27.95 17.75
C VAL A 290 10.66 -27.11 18.74
N ASP A 291 10.00 -26.58 19.77
CA ASP A 291 10.55 -25.68 20.79
C ASP A 291 10.91 -24.27 20.30
N ASP A 292 10.70 -23.96 19.02
CA ASP A 292 10.79 -22.57 18.55
C ASP A 292 9.76 -21.70 19.27
N ILE A 293 10.20 -20.55 19.78
CA ILE A 293 9.31 -19.57 20.39
C ILE A 293 8.94 -18.50 19.36
N VAL A 294 7.64 -18.23 19.22
CA VAL A 294 7.10 -17.31 18.21
C VAL A 294 6.19 -16.28 18.85
N ARG A 295 6.46 -15.00 18.61
CA ARG A 295 5.56 -13.90 18.99
C ARG A 295 4.49 -13.71 17.92
N VAL A 296 3.26 -14.12 18.23
CA VAL A 296 2.12 -14.10 17.32
C VAL A 296 1.36 -12.79 17.43
N THR A 297 1.07 -12.20 16.27
CA THR A 297 0.44 -10.87 16.16
C THR A 297 -0.88 -10.87 15.41
N ARG A 298 -1.23 -11.95 14.71
CA ARG A 298 -2.50 -12.10 13.99
C ARG A 298 -2.93 -13.55 13.98
N TRP A 299 -4.24 -13.75 14.03
CA TRP A 299 -4.90 -15.04 14.06
C TRP A 299 -5.90 -15.14 12.91
N ARG A 300 -5.97 -16.32 12.32
CA ARG A 300 -7.04 -16.81 11.45
C ARG A 300 -7.44 -18.19 11.94
N LYS A 301 -8.59 -18.69 11.47
CA LYS A 301 -9.15 -19.99 11.88
C LYS A 301 -8.10 -21.12 11.94
N HIS A 302 -7.27 -21.26 10.91
CA HIS A 302 -6.27 -22.32 10.78
C HIS A 302 -4.81 -21.82 10.72
N TRP A 303 -4.58 -20.50 10.81
CA TRP A 303 -3.26 -19.90 10.56
C TRP A 303 -2.92 -18.81 11.58
N LEU A 304 -1.67 -18.77 11.99
CA LEU A 304 -1.10 -17.74 12.86
C LEU A 304 -0.02 -16.97 12.09
N PHE A 305 0.13 -15.69 12.40
CA PHE A 305 1.23 -14.88 11.88
C PHE A 305 2.09 -14.33 13.01
N GLY A 306 3.36 -14.70 12.98
CA GLY A 306 4.28 -14.34 14.05
C GLY A 306 5.71 -14.22 13.59
N GLU A 307 6.54 -13.78 14.53
CA GLU A 307 7.99 -13.64 14.37
C GLU A 307 8.69 -14.59 15.33
N LYS A 308 9.60 -15.40 14.78
CA LYS A 308 10.43 -16.32 15.58
C LYS A 308 11.39 -15.49 16.45
N LEU A 309 11.40 -15.77 17.74
CA LEU A 309 12.38 -15.23 18.66
C LEU A 309 13.73 -15.88 18.37
N GLN A 310 14.75 -15.05 18.20
CA GLN A 310 16.11 -15.49 17.94
C GLN A 310 17.02 -14.84 18.97
N GLU A 311 17.87 -15.65 19.59
CA GLU A 311 18.90 -15.11 20.47
C GLU A 311 19.90 -14.27 19.66
N PRO A 312 20.29 -13.10 20.16
CA PRO A 312 21.28 -12.28 19.49
C PRO A 312 22.63 -12.99 19.50
N THR A 313 23.12 -13.41 18.33
CA THR A 313 24.49 -13.90 18.18
C THR A 313 25.46 -12.71 18.14
N LYS A 314 26.61 -12.84 18.84
CA LYS A 314 27.59 -11.76 19.10
C LYS A 314 28.15 -11.02 17.86
N LYS A 315 27.82 -11.40 16.62
CA LYS A 315 28.46 -10.88 15.41
C LYS A 315 27.53 -10.23 14.37
N THR A 316 26.21 -10.35 14.46
CA THR A 316 25.27 -9.73 13.50
C THR A 316 23.88 -9.56 14.10
N ILE A 317 23.16 -8.48 13.77
CA ILE A 317 21.72 -8.37 14.05
C ILE A 317 21.00 -9.46 13.25
N PRO A 318 20.34 -10.43 13.88
CA PRO A 318 19.72 -11.53 13.15
C PRO A 318 18.60 -11.03 12.24
N LYS A 319 18.55 -11.55 11.01
CA LYS A 319 17.49 -11.22 10.06
C LYS A 319 16.15 -11.74 10.61
N ARG A 320 15.23 -10.82 10.86
CA ARG A 320 13.88 -11.12 11.39
C ARG A 320 13.19 -12.19 10.56
N VAL A 321 12.89 -13.34 11.17
CA VAL A 321 12.13 -14.43 10.56
C VAL A 321 10.66 -14.29 10.94
N ARG A 322 9.83 -13.84 10.00
CA ARG A 322 8.40 -13.56 10.23
C ARG A 322 7.55 -14.11 9.09
N GLY A 323 6.42 -14.72 9.40
CA GLY A 323 5.51 -15.27 8.40
C GLY A 323 4.32 -16.00 8.97
N TRP A 324 3.51 -16.56 8.06
CA TRP A 324 2.35 -17.39 8.36
C TRP A 324 2.80 -18.83 8.66
N PHE A 325 2.15 -19.46 9.64
CA PHE A 325 2.30 -20.87 9.97
C PHE A 325 0.98 -21.47 10.48
N PRO A 326 0.77 -22.80 10.39
CA PRO A 326 -0.47 -23.43 10.81
C PRO A 326 -0.70 -23.31 12.33
N ARG A 327 -1.92 -22.96 12.74
CA ARG A 327 -2.27 -22.76 14.16
C ARG A 327 -2.03 -24.01 15.01
N LYS A 328 -2.31 -25.20 14.46
CA LYS A 328 -2.13 -26.48 15.17
C LYS A 328 -0.68 -26.89 15.40
N CYS A 329 0.28 -26.14 14.86
CA CYS A 329 1.71 -26.36 15.15
C CYS A 329 2.12 -25.76 16.49
N ALA A 330 1.27 -24.94 17.10
CA ALA A 330 1.66 -24.06 18.18
C ALA A 330 0.67 -24.11 19.35
N VAL A 331 1.21 -23.98 20.55
CA VAL A 331 0.47 -23.85 21.80
C VAL A 331 0.89 -22.53 22.45
N GLU A 332 -0.06 -21.83 23.06
CA GLU A 332 0.23 -20.56 23.74
C GLU A 332 1.14 -20.83 24.93
N TYR A 333 2.23 -20.07 25.01
CA TYR A 333 3.20 -20.14 26.08
C TYR A 333 2.81 -19.14 27.16
N ILE A 334 2.44 -19.65 28.33
CA ILE A 334 2.09 -18.85 29.51
C ILE A 334 3.29 -18.97 30.46
N GLU A 335 4.05 -17.88 30.64
CA GLU A 335 4.99 -17.78 31.76
C GLU A 335 4.14 -17.57 33.02
N LEU A 336 4.19 -18.52 33.94
CA LEU A 336 3.68 -18.32 35.29
C LEU A 336 4.76 -17.54 36.04
N ASP A 337 4.42 -16.36 36.56
CA ASP A 337 5.33 -15.59 37.42
C ASP A 337 5.62 -16.40 38.70
N ASP A 338 6.88 -16.43 39.15
CA ASP A 338 7.34 -17.19 40.31
C ASP A 338 6.57 -16.87 41.61
N ASP A 339 5.95 -15.67 41.71
CA ASP A 339 5.16 -15.26 42.88
C ASP A 339 3.81 -16.00 43.00
N ASP A 340 3.22 -16.46 41.89
CA ASP A 340 1.93 -17.20 41.90
C ASP A 340 2.11 -18.72 42.12
N ALA A 341 3.33 -19.23 41.90
CA ALA A 341 3.68 -20.62 42.14
C ALA A 341 3.81 -20.95 43.64
N VAL A 342 4.19 -19.96 44.46
CA VAL A 342 4.41 -20.15 45.91
C VAL A 342 3.08 -20.23 46.68
N VAL A 343 2.03 -19.54 46.22
CA VAL A 343 0.72 -19.50 46.93
C VAL A 343 -0.13 -20.75 46.65
N SER A 344 0.07 -21.42 45.51
CA SER A 344 -0.80 -22.53 45.09
C SER A 344 -0.24 -23.92 45.38
N GLY A 345 1.04 -24.06 45.73
CA GLY A 345 1.65 -25.36 46.05
C GLY A 345 1.60 -26.39 44.92
N VAL A 346 1.36 -25.97 43.69
CA VAL A 346 1.28 -26.83 42.51
C VAL A 346 2.66 -26.88 41.84
N PRO A 347 3.27 -28.06 41.62
CA PRO A 347 4.52 -28.17 40.88
C PRO A 347 4.31 -27.74 39.41
N PRO A 348 5.36 -27.27 38.71
CA PRO A 348 5.23 -26.77 37.35
C PRO A 348 4.88 -27.93 36.41
N ILE A 349 3.59 -28.08 36.10
CA ILE A 349 3.09 -29.04 35.13
C ILE A 349 2.35 -28.30 34.02
N TYR A 350 2.80 -28.61 32.80
CA TYR A 350 2.22 -28.31 31.50
C TYR A 350 0.71 -28.59 31.47
N GLU A 351 -0.12 -27.57 31.23
CA GLU A 351 -1.50 -27.78 30.82
C GLU A 351 -1.90 -26.97 29.57
N LEU A 352 -2.41 -27.74 28.61
CA LEU A 352 -2.95 -27.31 27.32
C LEU A 352 -4.31 -26.63 27.50
N ALA A 353 -4.35 -25.31 27.35
CA ALA A 353 -5.63 -24.61 27.19
C ALA A 353 -6.09 -24.64 25.73
N ASN A 354 -6.75 -25.74 25.35
CA ASN A 354 -7.66 -25.75 24.21
C ASN A 354 -9.09 -25.98 24.75
N LYS A 355 -9.62 -24.98 25.46
CA LYS A 355 -11.07 -24.92 25.73
C LYS A 355 -11.73 -24.13 24.60
N LYS A 356 -12.53 -24.90 23.87
CA LYS A 356 -13.56 -24.47 22.93
C LYS A 356 -14.49 -23.50 23.63
N ASP A 357 -14.79 -22.39 22.97
CA ASP A 357 -16.10 -21.73 23.10
C ASP A 357 -16.61 -21.44 21.69
N VAL A 358 -17.93 -21.59 21.60
CA VAL A 358 -18.83 -21.77 20.45
C VAL A 358 -18.76 -20.66 19.41
#